data_AF-A0A437MB17-F1
#
_entry.id   AF-A0A437MB17-F1
#
_cell.length_a   1.000
_cell.length_b   1.000
_cell.length_c   1.000
_cell.angle_alpha   90.00
_cell.angle_beta   90.00
_cell.angle_gamma   90.00
#
_symmetry.space_group_name_H-M   'P 1'
#
loop_
_entity.id
_entity.type
_entity.pdbx_description
1 polymer ?
#
loop_
_entity_poly.entity_id
_entity_poly.type
_entity_poly.pdbx_seq_one_letter_code
_entity_poly.pdbx_strand_id
1 'polypeptide(L)'
;MDRFFTKIAAKLASAVGQPLAFIVAMLGIVIWGISGPIFGFSDTWQLIVNTSTTIITFLMVFLIQNAQNRDAAAMQAKLDEIIRALDGARNDFIGIEHLTEDELEKIRRQVEEECAPHERGKDGATSVGNLIKRL
;
A
#
# COMPACT_ATOMS: atom_id res chain seq x y z
N MET A 1 -6.75 -22.12 14.27
CA MET A 1 -7.43 -21.82 12.98
C MET A 1 -6.58 -20.96 12.06
N ASP A 2 -5.65 -20.15 12.58
CA ASP A 2 -4.81 -19.24 11.78
C ASP A 2 -4.05 -19.91 10.63
N ARG A 3 -3.36 -21.02 10.87
CA ARG A 3 -2.53 -21.65 9.81
C ARG A 3 -3.30 -22.13 8.58
N PHE A 4 -4.57 -22.51 8.74
CA PHE A 4 -5.40 -22.95 7.61
C PHE A 4 -5.94 -21.75 6.83
N PHE A 5 -6.46 -20.74 7.53
CA PHE A 5 -6.88 -19.48 6.93
C PHE A 5 -5.71 -18.79 6.21
N THR A 6 -4.55 -18.68 6.85
CA THR A 6 -3.35 -18.08 6.24
C THR A 6 -2.90 -18.84 5.00
N LYS A 7 -2.95 -20.18 4.99
CA LYS A 7 -2.59 -20.98 3.81
C LYS A 7 -3.59 -20.79 2.66
N ILE A 8 -4.89 -20.80 2.95
CA ILE A 8 -5.92 -20.56 1.93
C ILE A 8 -5.85 -19.13 1.41
N ALA A 9 -5.76 -18.14 2.30
CA ALA A 9 -5.64 -16.74 1.94
C ALA A 9 -4.38 -16.48 1.11
N ALA A 10 -3.23 -17.06 1.48
CA ALA A 10 -2.00 -16.93 0.70
C ALA A 10 -2.11 -17.60 -0.67
N LYS A 11 -2.75 -18.77 -0.77
CA LYS A 11 -2.95 -19.49 -2.03
C LYS A 11 -3.93 -18.77 -2.95
N LEU A 12 -5.01 -18.20 -2.38
CA LEU A 12 -5.96 -17.35 -3.10
C LEU A 12 -5.33 -16.04 -3.54
N ALA A 13 -4.59 -15.34 -2.68
CA ALA A 13 -3.88 -14.12 -3.03
C ALA A 13 -2.84 -14.36 -4.13
N SER A 14 -2.07 -15.45 -4.03
CA SER A 14 -1.13 -15.85 -5.08
C SER A 14 -1.82 -16.24 -6.39
N ALA A 15 -3.01 -16.86 -6.33
CA ALA A 15 -3.75 -17.23 -7.53
C ALA A 15 -4.34 -16.00 -8.22
N VAL A 16 -5.00 -15.10 -7.46
CA VAL A 16 -5.63 -13.88 -7.99
C VAL A 16 -4.58 -12.88 -8.52
N GLY A 17 -3.36 -12.88 -7.97
CA GLY A 17 -2.26 -12.04 -8.44
C GLY A 17 -1.56 -12.53 -9.71
N GLN A 18 -1.87 -13.71 -10.23
CA GLN A 18 -1.25 -14.25 -11.44
C GLN A 18 -1.92 -13.70 -12.72
N PRO A 19 -1.16 -13.44 -13.80
CA PRO A 19 -1.72 -13.02 -15.09
C PRO A 19 -2.80 -13.95 -15.64
N LEU A 20 -2.71 -15.25 -15.35
CA LEU A 20 -3.73 -16.24 -15.72
C LEU A 20 -5.08 -16.00 -15.04
N ALA A 21 -5.10 -15.53 -13.79
CA ALA A 21 -6.37 -15.24 -13.11
C ALA A 21 -7.10 -14.04 -13.74
N PHE A 22 -6.35 -13.05 -14.23
CA PHE A 22 -6.92 -11.94 -14.99
C PHE A 22 -7.59 -12.43 -16.29
N ILE A 23 -6.92 -13.33 -17.03
CA ILE A 23 -7.47 -13.93 -18.26
C ILE A 23 -8.76 -14.71 -17.95
N VAL A 24 -8.76 -15.53 -16.89
CA VAL A 24 -9.94 -16.28 -16.46
C VAL A 24 -11.10 -15.35 -16.04
N ALA A 25 -10.80 -14.28 -15.30
CA ALA A 25 -11.81 -13.29 -14.92
C ALA A 25 -12.40 -12.58 -16.15
N MET A 26 -11.55 -12.20 -17.11
CA MET A 26 -11.98 -11.59 -18.37
C MET A 26 -12.88 -12.52 -19.19
N LEU A 27 -12.52 -13.79 -19.31
CA LEU A 27 -13.36 -14.81 -19.95
C LEU A 27 -14.70 -14.97 -19.23
N GLY A 28 -14.71 -14.92 -17.89
CA GLY A 28 -15.92 -14.94 -17.10
C GLY A 28 -16.86 -13.77 -17.43
N ILE A 29 -16.32 -12.56 -17.58
CA ILE A 29 -17.09 -11.37 -17.99
C ILE A 29 -17.66 -11.54 -19.41
N VAL A 30 -16.87 -12.07 -20.34
CA VAL A 30 -17.32 -12.32 -21.72
C VAL A 30 -18.44 -13.38 -21.76
N ILE A 31 -18.26 -14.50 -21.06
CA ILE A 31 -19.28 -15.57 -20.95
C ILE A 31 -20.56 -15.01 -20.34
N TRP A 32 -20.45 -14.22 -19.28
CA TRP A 32 -21.60 -13.54 -18.69
C TRP A 32 -22.30 -12.64 -19.72
N GLY A 33 -21.57 -11.77 -20.43
CA GLY A 33 -22.15 -10.90 -21.45
C GLY A 33 -22.89 -11.66 -22.57
N ILE A 34 -22.33 -12.79 -23.03
CA ILE A 34 -22.93 -13.67 -24.04
C ILE A 34 -24.19 -14.38 -23.50
N SER A 35 -24.27 -14.65 -22.19
CA SER A 35 -25.48 -15.20 -21.58
C SER A 35 -26.63 -14.19 -21.52
N GLY A 36 -26.35 -12.88 -21.55
CA GLY A 36 -27.35 -11.80 -21.46
C GLY A 36 -28.51 -11.92 -22.45
N PRO A 37 -28.27 -12.11 -23.76
CA PRO A 37 -29.32 -12.32 -24.75
C PRO A 37 -30.24 -13.53 -24.48
N ILE A 38 -29.71 -14.59 -23.87
CA ILE A 38 -30.49 -15.79 -23.51
C ILE A 38 -31.50 -15.47 -22.40
N PHE A 39 -31.10 -14.62 -21.46
CA PHE A 39 -31.93 -14.19 -20.33
C PHE A 39 -32.66 -12.85 -20.56
N GLY A 40 -32.65 -12.34 -21.80
CA GLY A 40 -33.28 -11.07 -22.16
C GLY A 40 -32.76 -9.87 -21.38
N PHE A 41 -31.51 -9.91 -20.89
CA PHE A 41 -30.92 -8.90 -20.00
C PHE A 41 -31.79 -8.59 -18.76
N SER A 42 -32.47 -9.59 -18.22
CA SER A 42 -33.39 -9.44 -17.08
C SER A 42 -32.76 -8.83 -15.83
N ASP A 43 -33.59 -8.20 -14.99
CA ASP A 43 -33.17 -7.62 -13.71
C ASP A 43 -32.50 -8.65 -12.80
N THR A 44 -32.99 -9.90 -12.78
CA THR A 44 -32.39 -10.99 -12.00
C THR A 44 -30.99 -11.35 -12.49
N TRP A 45 -30.78 -11.37 -13.82
CA TRP A 45 -29.48 -11.65 -14.40
C TRP A 45 -28.45 -10.56 -14.08
N GLN A 46 -28.86 -9.29 -14.10
CA GLN A 46 -28.01 -8.16 -13.68
C GLN A 46 -27.74 -8.18 -12.17
N LEU A 47 -28.77 -8.42 -11.37
CA LEU A 47 -28.70 -8.44 -9.90
C LEU A 47 -27.69 -9.48 -9.41
N ILE A 48 -27.74 -10.71 -9.94
CA ILE A 48 -26.83 -11.79 -9.52
C ILE A 48 -25.37 -11.38 -9.70
N VAL A 49 -25.01 -10.76 -10.83
CA VAL A 49 -23.62 -10.36 -11.09
C VAL A 49 -23.21 -9.14 -10.29
N ASN A 50 -24.09 -8.16 -10.13
CA ASN A 50 -23.82 -7.00 -9.30
C ASN A 50 -23.58 -7.41 -7.83
N THR A 51 -24.48 -8.23 -7.27
CA THR A 51 -24.36 -8.73 -5.90
C THR A 51 -23.12 -9.60 -5.72
N SER A 52 -22.84 -10.50 -6.67
CA SER A 52 -21.66 -11.37 -6.60
C SER A 52 -20.35 -10.57 -6.64
N THR A 53 -20.25 -9.61 -7.56
CA THR A 53 -19.06 -8.76 -7.71
C THR A 53 -18.85 -7.91 -6.45
N THR A 54 -19.92 -7.40 -5.86
CA THR A 54 -19.85 -6.64 -4.61
C THR A 54 -19.31 -7.48 -3.46
N ILE A 55 -19.80 -8.71 -3.28
CA ILE A 55 -19.30 -9.63 -2.24
C ILE A 55 -17.82 -9.98 -2.49
N ILE A 56 -17.45 -10.31 -3.73
CA ILE A 56 -16.06 -10.63 -4.09
C ILE A 56 -15.16 -9.43 -3.81
N THR A 57 -15.57 -8.22 -4.19
CA THR A 57 -14.81 -6.99 -3.97
C THR A 57 -14.62 -6.73 -2.48
N PHE A 58 -15.68 -6.87 -1.68
CA PHE A 58 -15.60 -6.72 -0.23
C PHE A 58 -14.61 -7.71 0.39
N LEU A 59 -14.65 -8.99 0.00
CA LEU A 59 -13.69 -9.99 0.44
C LEU A 59 -12.26 -9.67 -0.05
N MET A 60 -12.12 -9.17 -1.27
CA MET A 60 -10.83 -8.80 -1.86
C MET A 60 -10.16 -7.66 -1.09
N VAL A 61 -10.93 -6.68 -0.59
CA VAL A 61 -10.39 -5.62 0.27
C VAL A 61 -9.72 -6.20 1.52
N PHE A 62 -10.36 -7.15 2.22
CA PHE A 62 -9.73 -7.80 3.37
C PHE A 62 -8.50 -8.63 2.99
N LEU A 63 -8.54 -9.34 1.86
CA LEU A 63 -7.40 -10.13 1.38
C LEU A 63 -6.21 -9.22 1.03
N ILE A 64 -6.47 -8.12 0.33
CA ILE A 64 -5.47 -7.11 -0.01
C ILE A 64 -4.90 -6.49 1.27
N GLN A 65 -5.74 -6.06 2.21
CA GLN A 65 -5.28 -5.49 3.48
C GLN A 65 -4.42 -6.48 4.28
N ASN A 66 -4.81 -7.76 4.34
CA ASN A 66 -4.00 -8.78 5.02
C ASN A 66 -2.65 -9.00 4.34
N ALA A 67 -2.61 -9.04 3.00
CA ALA A 67 -1.36 -9.14 2.25
C ALA A 67 -0.48 -7.90 2.46
N GLN A 68 -1.07 -6.71 2.34
CA GLN A 68 -0.39 -5.42 2.54
C GLN A 68 0.16 -5.28 3.96
N ASN A 69 -0.60 -5.65 4.99
CA ASN A 69 -0.15 -5.60 6.37
C ASN A 69 1.07 -6.49 6.62
N ARG A 70 1.04 -7.72 6.07
CA ARG A 70 2.18 -8.64 6.17
C ARG A 70 3.41 -8.11 5.44
N ASP A 71 3.22 -7.57 4.24
CA ASP A 71 4.32 -7.06 3.43
C ASP A 71 4.92 -5.78 4.06
N ALA A 72 4.09 -4.92 4.67
CA ALA A 72 4.54 -3.75 5.45
C ALA A 72 5.41 -4.16 6.64
N ALA A 73 4.96 -5.14 7.45
CA ALA A 73 5.74 -5.65 8.58
C ALA A 73 7.07 -6.27 8.14
N ALA A 74 7.09 -6.98 7.00
CA ALA A 74 8.31 -7.53 6.43
C ALA A 74 9.27 -6.43 5.92
N MET A 75 8.73 -5.31 5.41
CA MET A 75 9.56 -4.15 5.04
C MET A 75 10.17 -3.49 6.27
N GLN A 76 9.39 -3.25 7.32
CA GLN A 76 9.88 -2.70 8.60
C GLN A 76 11.03 -3.54 9.17
N ALA A 77 10.84 -4.86 9.30
CA ALA A 77 11.88 -5.76 9.81
C ALA A 77 13.18 -5.74 8.98
N LYS A 78 13.09 -5.58 7.65
CA LYS A 78 14.27 -5.44 6.79
C LYS A 78 14.98 -4.10 6.99
N LEU A 79 14.22 -3.01 7.17
CA LEU A 79 14.78 -1.69 7.45
C LEU A 79 15.46 -1.65 8.82
N ASP A 80 14.84 -2.24 9.83
CA ASP A 80 15.41 -2.38 11.16
C ASP A 80 16.75 -3.10 11.14
N GLU A 81 16.85 -4.18 10.36
CA GLU A 81 18.11 -4.91 10.17
C GLU A 81 19.18 -4.05 9.48
N ILE A 82 18.79 -3.23 8.48
CA ILE A 82 19.72 -2.30 7.81
C ILE A 82 20.21 -1.22 8.78
N ILE A 83 19.32 -0.63 9.59
CA ILE A 83 19.68 0.37 10.60
C ILE A 83 20.64 -0.25 11.61
N ARG A 84 20.33 -1.45 12.11
CA ARG A 84 21.14 -2.18 13.08
C ARG A 84 22.55 -2.51 12.56
N ALA A 85 22.69 -2.75 11.25
CA ALA A 85 23.95 -3.13 10.62
C ALA A 85 24.79 -1.94 10.13
N LEU A 86 24.22 -0.74 10.04
CA LEU A 86 24.89 0.44 9.49
C LEU A 86 25.56 1.26 10.59
N ASP A 87 26.90 1.34 10.54
CA ASP A 87 27.67 2.20 11.46
C ASP A 87 27.27 3.68 11.31
N GLY A 88 26.89 4.29 12.43
CA GLY A 88 26.44 5.69 12.49
C GLY A 88 24.93 5.89 12.29
N ALA A 89 24.16 4.83 12.02
CA ALA A 89 22.71 4.90 12.05
C ALA A 89 22.20 4.98 13.50
N ARG A 90 21.06 5.65 13.71
CA ARG A 90 20.43 5.79 15.02
C ARG A 90 19.53 4.58 15.29
N ASN A 91 20.00 3.66 16.13
CA ASN A 91 19.21 2.47 16.52
C ASN A 91 17.88 2.81 17.21
N ASP A 92 17.72 4.03 17.74
CA ASP A 92 16.45 4.52 18.31
C ASP A 92 15.31 4.59 17.27
N PHE A 93 15.63 4.50 15.96
CA PHE A 93 14.64 4.45 14.88
C PHE A 93 14.08 3.05 14.63
N ILE A 94 14.64 2.01 15.24
CA ILE A 94 14.15 0.64 15.12
C ILE A 94 12.81 0.52 15.87
N GLY A 95 11.79 0.01 15.18
CA GLY A 95 10.48 -0.25 15.78
C GLY A 95 9.61 0.99 16.08
N ILE A 96 9.93 2.16 15.51
CA ILE A 96 9.18 3.41 15.72
C ILE A 96 7.72 3.33 15.27
N GLU A 97 7.35 2.36 14.42
CA GLU A 97 5.97 2.12 13.98
C GLU A 97 5.01 1.71 15.13
N HIS A 98 5.55 1.33 16.29
CA HIS A 98 4.76 1.01 17.48
C HIS A 98 4.45 2.24 18.34
N LEU A 99 5.05 3.39 18.03
CA LEU A 99 4.82 4.64 18.75
C LEU A 99 3.45 5.23 18.40
N THR A 100 2.94 6.06 19.30
CA THR A 100 1.75 6.86 19.01
C THR A 100 2.03 7.89 17.92
N GLU A 101 0.98 8.36 17.25
CA GLU A 101 1.12 9.36 16.17
C GLU A 101 1.78 10.65 16.67
N ASP A 102 1.44 11.11 17.88
CA ASP A 102 2.05 12.28 18.53
C ASP A 102 3.56 12.09 18.81
N GLU A 103 3.98 10.88 19.14
CA GLU A 103 5.40 10.55 19.37
C GLU A 103 6.17 10.48 18.05
N LEU A 104 5.58 9.86 17.02
CA LEU A 104 6.16 9.77 15.70
C LEU A 104 6.32 11.16 15.05
N GLU A 105 5.34 12.05 15.23
CA GLU A 105 5.41 13.44 14.75
C GLU A 105 6.55 14.21 15.44
N LYS A 106 6.75 14.02 16.75
CA LYS A 106 7.88 14.63 17.48
C LYS A 106 9.22 14.17 16.92
N ILE A 107 9.40 12.87 16.70
CA ILE A 107 10.65 12.32 16.14
C ILE A 107 10.87 12.88 14.74
N ARG A 108 9.83 12.85 13.88
CA ARG A 108 9.90 13.39 12.53
C ARG A 108 10.34 14.86 12.54
N ARG A 109 9.75 15.68 13.40
CA ARG A 109 10.10 17.09 13.54
C ARG A 109 11.55 17.30 13.98
N GLN A 110 12.04 16.51 14.92
CA GLN A 110 13.46 16.56 15.33
C GLN A 110 14.39 16.26 14.16
N VAL A 111 14.10 15.24 13.35
CA VAL A 111 14.90 14.93 12.14
C VAL A 111 14.86 16.07 11.14
N GLU A 112 13.68 16.66 10.90
CA GLU A 112 13.53 17.80 10.00
C GLU A 112 14.31 19.02 10.49
N GLU A 113 14.33 19.28 11.80
CA GLU A 113 15.10 20.37 12.42
C GLU A 113 16.62 20.14 12.35
N GLU A 114 17.09 18.90 12.54
CA GLU A 114 18.52 18.53 12.41
C GLU A 114 19.04 18.57 10.97
N CYS A 115 18.18 18.18 10.02
CA CYS A 115 18.50 18.17 8.59
C CYS A 115 18.20 19.50 7.89
N ALA A 116 17.50 20.42 8.57
CA ALA A 116 17.37 21.78 8.10
C ALA A 116 18.78 22.34 7.89
N PRO A 117 19.07 22.97 6.74
CA PRO A 117 20.38 23.54 6.51
C PRO A 117 20.65 24.55 7.64
N HIS A 118 21.61 24.23 8.52
CA HIS A 118 22.19 25.22 9.40
C HIS A 118 22.57 26.40 8.50
N GLU A 119 21.92 27.56 8.70
CA GLU A 119 22.37 28.83 8.16
C GLU A 119 23.77 29.10 8.73
N ARG A 120 24.78 28.48 8.11
CA ARG A 120 26.18 28.81 8.27
C ARG A 120 26.33 30.21 7.69
N GLY A 121 26.20 31.19 8.58
CA GLY A 121 26.59 32.57 8.31
C GLY A 121 25.67 33.31 7.34
N LYS A 122 25.15 34.43 7.81
CA LYS A 122 24.74 35.58 7.02
C LYS A 122 25.72 35.76 5.83
N ASP A 123 25.17 35.93 4.61
CA ASP A 123 25.77 36.57 3.41
C ASP A 123 25.44 35.89 2.06
N GLY A 124 24.63 34.81 2.02
CA GLY A 124 24.24 34.15 0.74
C GLY A 124 22.79 34.36 0.27
N ALA A 125 21.89 34.79 1.16
CA ALA A 125 20.44 34.80 0.93
C ALA A 125 19.91 35.93 0.02
N THR A 126 20.78 36.53 -0.81
CA THR A 126 20.40 37.58 -1.77
C THR A 126 20.52 37.13 -3.24
N SER A 127 20.73 35.83 -3.50
CA SER A 127 20.94 35.35 -4.88
C SER A 127 19.69 34.74 -5.53
N VAL A 128 18.93 33.88 -4.83
CA VAL A 128 17.80 33.16 -5.46
C VAL A 128 16.56 34.05 -5.62
N GLY A 129 16.25 34.89 -4.63
CA GLY A 129 15.14 35.85 -4.72
C GLY A 129 15.31 36.92 -5.81
N ASN A 130 16.56 37.21 -6.20
CA ASN A 130 16.88 38.17 -7.26
C ASN A 130 16.83 37.56 -8.68
N LEU A 131 16.94 36.23 -8.81
CA LEU A 131 16.82 35.54 -10.10
C LEU A 131 15.36 35.47 -10.57
N ILE A 132 14.42 35.28 -9.63
CA ILE A 132 12.97 35.26 -9.96
C ILE A 132 12.45 36.66 -10.30
N LYS A 133 13.05 37.71 -9.74
CA LYS A 133 12.67 39.11 -10.02
C LYS A 133 13.20 39.65 -11.35
N ARG A 134 14.05 38.89 -12.07
CA ARG A 134 14.65 39.28 -13.37
C ARG A 134 14.10 38.48 -14.55
N LEU A 135 13.16 37.57 -14.33
CA LEU A 135 12.30 36.99 -15.36
C LEU A 135 10.95 37.72 -15.36
#